data_AF-A0A1H0GXN5-F1
#
_entry.id   AF-A0A1H0GXN5-F1
#
_cell.length_a   1.000
_cell.length_b   1.000
_cell.length_c   1.000
_cell.angle_alpha   90.00
_cell.angle_beta   90.00
_cell.angle_gamma   90.00
#
_symmetry.space_group_name_H-M   'P 1'
#
loop_
_entity.id
_entity.type
_entity.pdbx_description
1 polymer ?
#
loop_
_entity_poly.entity_id
_entity_poly.type
_entity_poly.pdbx_seq_one_letter_code
_entity_poly.pdbx_strand_id
1 'polypeptide(L)'
;MNEKDNIVYDIVDAVLDRPKGFTAGHRHFYLWPVTLGKMFLTQRIVEQLEINARNLQINPFAEALRLVEIHKDDCLLLLTYHTLKTKKEVNDSRVVTTRKNLLEKELGKEDMATLLILCLTWEKLADFMKHTKIDKELERMKEVNRCKKNKNTYQFGGVSVYGSIIDQACERYGWTFDYVVWEISYTNLQMMLRDSVKSIYLTDEEAKRCHVPIDGKSIDGNDAQQMDDIIREGNWS
;
A
#
# COMPACT_ATOMS: atom_id res chain seq x y z
N MET A 1 5.80 -2.18 24.40
CA MET A 1 5.30 -2.94 23.24
C MET A 1 6.37 -2.84 22.16
N ASN A 2 6.88 -3.96 21.66
CA ASN A 2 8.05 -3.98 20.77
C ASN A 2 7.65 -3.46 19.38
N GLU A 3 8.50 -2.70 18.70
CA GLU A 3 8.20 -2.15 17.36
C GLU A 3 7.86 -3.25 16.33
N LYS A 4 8.44 -4.44 16.49
CA LYS A 4 8.14 -5.62 15.66
C LYS A 4 6.74 -6.19 15.89
N ASP A 5 6.15 -6.02 17.06
CA ASP A 5 4.78 -6.49 17.32
C ASP A 5 3.77 -5.53 16.65
N ASN A 6 4.07 -4.24 16.63
CA ASN A 6 3.20 -3.21 16.04
C ASN A 6 3.01 -3.40 14.53
N ILE A 7 4.07 -3.75 13.78
CA ILE A 7 3.97 -3.90 12.33
C ILE A 7 3.13 -5.13 11.93
N VAL A 8 3.11 -6.19 12.74
CA VAL A 8 2.27 -7.37 12.49
C VAL A 8 0.79 -7.01 12.63
N TYR A 9 0.42 -6.27 13.67
CA TYR A 9 -0.95 -5.77 13.83
C TYR A 9 -1.35 -4.82 12.70
N ASP A 10 -0.44 -3.94 12.26
CA ASP A 10 -0.69 -3.06 11.12
C ASP A 10 -0.95 -3.83 9.82
N ILE A 11 -0.21 -4.94 9.59
CA ILE A 11 -0.44 -5.82 8.43
C ILE A 11 -1.81 -6.49 8.55
N VAL A 12 -2.18 -7.00 9.73
CA VAL A 12 -3.51 -7.60 9.96
C VAL A 12 -4.61 -6.59 9.69
N ASP A 13 -4.48 -5.37 10.21
CA ASP A 13 -5.44 -4.29 9.98
C ASP A 13 -5.54 -3.92 8.51
N ALA A 14 -4.42 -3.91 7.77
CA ALA A 14 -4.40 -3.67 6.34
C ALA A 14 -5.12 -4.80 5.57
N VAL A 15 -4.81 -6.07 5.85
CA VAL A 15 -5.44 -7.24 5.18
C VAL A 15 -6.95 -7.25 5.41
N LEU A 16 -7.41 -6.88 6.61
CA LEU A 16 -8.82 -6.81 6.95
C LEU A 16 -9.53 -5.54 6.43
N ASP A 17 -8.78 -4.63 5.80
CA ASP A 17 -9.25 -3.28 5.45
C ASP A 17 -9.95 -2.59 6.63
N ARG A 18 -9.37 -2.74 7.83
CA ARG A 18 -9.96 -2.25 9.07
C ARG A 18 -9.95 -0.72 9.07
N PRO A 19 -11.13 -0.06 9.13
CA PRO A 19 -11.19 1.38 9.24
C PRO A 19 -10.77 1.86 10.64
N LYS A 20 -10.21 3.06 10.72
CA LYS A 20 -9.92 3.72 12.01
C LYS A 20 -11.11 4.55 12.45
N GLY A 21 -11.73 4.16 13.57
CA GLY A 21 -12.83 4.90 14.17
C GLY A 21 -12.35 6.17 14.88
N PHE A 22 -13.11 7.25 14.80
CA PHE A 22 -12.90 8.46 15.59
C PHE A 22 -14.24 9.11 15.92
N THR A 23 -14.26 9.95 16.95
CA THR A 23 -15.46 10.67 17.37
C THR A 23 -15.24 12.15 17.13
N ALA A 24 -16.23 12.82 16.55
CA ALA A 24 -16.27 14.27 16.41
C ALA A 24 -17.62 14.75 16.97
N GLY A 25 -17.55 15.59 18.01
CA GLY A 25 -18.72 15.94 18.84
C GLY A 25 -19.41 14.69 19.39
N HIS A 26 -20.70 14.53 19.06
CA HIS A 26 -21.51 13.39 19.51
C HIS A 26 -21.63 12.27 18.47
N ARG A 27 -20.86 12.33 17.37
CA ARG A 27 -20.97 11.39 16.26
C ARG A 27 -19.70 10.59 16.09
N HIS A 28 -19.86 9.32 15.74
CA HIS A 28 -18.76 8.42 15.41
C HIS A 28 -18.59 8.32 13.89
N PHE A 29 -17.34 8.38 13.46
CA PHE A 29 -16.92 8.31 12.07
C PHE A 29 -15.82 7.27 11.91
N TYR A 30 -15.55 6.93 10.66
CA TYR A 30 -14.49 6.01 10.28
C TYR A 30 -13.63 6.66 9.21
N LEU A 31 -12.32 6.48 9.30
CA LEU A 31 -11.39 6.66 8.18
C LEU A 31 -11.20 5.31 7.50
N TRP A 32 -11.70 5.20 6.28
CA TRP A 32 -11.60 3.99 5.47
C TRP A 32 -10.23 3.90 4.78
N PRO A 33 -9.69 2.68 4.61
CA PRO A 33 -8.53 2.47 3.75
C PRO A 33 -8.73 3.07 2.36
N VAL A 34 -7.65 3.61 1.81
CA VAL A 34 -7.69 4.30 0.52
C VAL A 34 -7.72 3.27 -0.60
N THR A 35 -8.67 3.40 -1.52
CA THR A 35 -8.75 2.59 -2.74
C THR A 35 -8.11 3.35 -3.89
N LEU A 36 -7.76 2.65 -4.98
CA LEU A 36 -7.13 3.28 -6.14
C LEU A 36 -7.96 4.45 -6.70
N GLY A 37 -9.28 4.30 -6.75
CA GLY A 37 -10.21 5.35 -7.18
C GLY A 37 -10.20 6.57 -6.24
N LYS A 38 -10.13 6.36 -4.93
CA LYS A 38 -9.99 7.47 -3.97
C LYS A 38 -8.66 8.18 -4.10
N MET A 39 -7.56 7.47 -4.37
CA MET A 39 -6.26 8.10 -4.61
C MET A 39 -6.31 9.08 -5.78
N PHE A 40 -6.90 8.68 -6.91
CA PHE A 40 -7.06 9.58 -8.05
C PHE A 40 -7.99 10.75 -7.76
N LEU A 41 -9.05 10.52 -6.99
CA LEU A 41 -9.99 11.57 -6.61
C LEU A 41 -9.34 12.62 -5.70
N THR A 42 -8.48 12.20 -4.78
CA THR A 42 -7.83 13.08 -3.80
C THR A 42 -6.51 13.66 -4.28
N GLN A 43 -5.90 13.12 -5.33
CA GLN A 43 -4.60 13.55 -5.85
C GLN A 43 -4.54 15.08 -6.07
N ARG A 44 -5.52 15.65 -6.77
CA ARG A 44 -5.57 17.09 -7.04
C ARG A 44 -5.67 17.92 -5.77
N ILE A 45 -6.39 17.43 -4.78
CA ILE A 45 -6.56 18.11 -3.49
C ILE A 45 -5.23 18.11 -2.76
N VAL A 46 -4.54 16.97 -2.72
CA VAL A 46 -3.21 16.86 -2.10
C VAL A 46 -2.19 17.77 -2.78
N GLU A 47 -2.24 17.89 -4.11
CA GLU A 47 -1.39 18.84 -4.86
C GLU A 47 -1.70 20.30 -4.48
N GLN A 48 -2.98 20.66 -4.30
CA GLN A 48 -3.43 22.00 -3.90
C GLN A 48 -3.10 22.37 -2.46
N LEU A 49 -2.88 21.39 -1.57
CA LEU A 49 -2.47 21.66 -0.20
C LEU A 49 -1.06 22.26 -0.11
N GLU A 50 -0.24 22.15 -1.17
CA GLU A 50 1.13 22.70 -1.18
C GLU A 50 1.94 22.25 0.06
N ILE A 51 1.91 20.95 0.32
CA ILE A 51 2.54 20.35 1.51
C ILE A 51 4.04 20.64 1.48
N ASN A 52 4.53 21.28 2.54
CA ASN A 52 5.95 21.57 2.67
C ASN A 52 6.68 20.34 3.20
N ALA A 53 7.38 19.63 2.31
CA ALA A 53 8.12 18.41 2.65
C ALA A 53 9.16 18.61 3.76
N ARG A 54 9.79 19.79 3.87
CA ARG A 54 10.75 20.08 4.95
C ARG A 54 10.04 20.19 6.29
N ASN A 55 8.93 20.93 6.34
CA ASN A 55 8.14 21.05 7.56
C ASN A 55 7.55 19.71 7.98
N LEU A 56 7.08 18.90 7.02
CA LEU A 56 6.56 17.57 7.28
C LEU A 56 7.61 16.66 7.92
N GLN A 57 8.89 16.77 7.53
CA GLN A 57 9.97 16.01 8.16
C GLN A 57 10.34 16.50 9.57
N ILE A 58 10.28 17.81 9.81
CA ILE A 58 10.70 18.42 11.09
C ILE A 58 9.59 18.29 12.14
N ASN A 59 8.37 18.68 11.77
CA ASN A 59 7.20 18.65 12.65
C ASN A 59 5.92 18.46 11.81
N PRO A 60 5.49 17.20 11.59
CA PRO A 60 4.29 16.90 10.82
C PRO A 60 3.03 17.57 11.35
N PHE A 61 2.89 17.71 12.67
CA PHE A 61 1.70 18.28 13.29
C PHE A 61 1.61 19.79 13.09
N ALA A 62 2.74 20.50 13.22
CA ALA A 62 2.78 21.93 12.92
C ALA A 62 2.48 22.21 11.43
N GLU A 63 2.98 21.37 10.52
CA GLU A 63 2.65 21.50 9.10
C GLU A 63 1.16 21.22 8.85
N ALA A 64 0.58 20.18 9.45
CA ALA A 64 -0.84 19.89 9.32
C ALA A 64 -1.72 21.04 9.86
N LEU A 65 -1.36 21.66 10.98
CA LEU A 65 -2.06 22.85 11.49
C LEU A 65 -1.97 24.03 10.52
N ARG A 66 -0.80 24.28 9.92
CA ARG A 66 -0.62 25.30 8.88
C ARG A 66 -1.57 25.04 7.70
N LEU A 67 -1.63 23.79 7.24
CA LEU A 67 -2.50 23.38 6.13
C LEU A 67 -3.98 23.58 6.47
N VAL A 68 -4.41 23.21 7.68
CA VAL A 68 -5.79 23.43 8.13
C VAL A 68 -6.13 24.92 8.23
N GLU A 69 -5.16 25.78 8.55
CA GLU A 69 -5.40 27.22 8.62
C GLU A 69 -5.54 27.85 7.23
N ILE A 70 -4.67 27.48 6.29
CA ILE A 70 -4.56 28.13 4.97
C ILE A 70 -5.50 27.48 3.94
N HIS A 71 -5.59 26.14 3.95
CA HIS A 71 -6.32 25.32 2.99
C HIS A 71 -7.44 24.52 3.69
N LYS A 72 -8.16 25.15 4.61
CA LYS A 72 -9.20 24.50 5.44
C LYS A 72 -10.20 23.70 4.59
N ASP A 73 -10.66 24.29 3.49
CA ASP A 73 -11.69 23.71 2.64
C ASP A 73 -11.23 22.42 1.94
N ASP A 74 -9.99 22.43 1.44
CA ASP A 74 -9.33 21.28 0.80
C ASP A 74 -9.01 20.18 1.82
N CYS A 75 -8.54 20.56 3.02
CA CYS A 75 -8.32 19.62 4.12
C CYS A 75 -9.63 18.90 4.50
N LEU A 76 -10.72 19.66 4.65
CA LEU A 76 -12.03 19.10 4.96
C LEU A 76 -12.55 18.20 3.84
N LEU A 77 -12.34 18.58 2.57
CA LEU A 77 -12.75 17.76 1.43
C LEU A 77 -11.95 16.45 1.37
N LEU A 78 -10.63 16.51 1.61
CA LEU A 78 -9.78 15.33 1.71
C LEU A 78 -10.30 14.39 2.81
N LEU A 79 -10.44 14.89 4.04
CA LEU A 79 -10.97 14.12 5.17
C LEU A 79 -12.35 13.53 4.85
N THR A 80 -13.21 14.29 4.18
CA THR A 80 -14.53 13.83 3.75
C THR A 80 -14.43 12.55 2.92
N TYR A 81 -13.58 12.53 1.89
CA TYR A 81 -13.41 11.35 1.04
C TYR A 81 -12.87 10.13 1.79
N HIS A 82 -12.02 10.34 2.81
CA HIS A 82 -11.56 9.26 3.68
C HIS A 82 -12.68 8.74 4.60
N THR A 83 -13.72 9.53 4.91
CA THR A 83 -14.85 9.07 5.74
C THR A 83 -16.00 8.42 4.99
N LEU A 84 -15.98 8.48 3.66
CA LEU A 84 -16.94 7.80 2.79
C LEU A 84 -16.36 6.46 2.36
N LYS A 85 -17.18 5.41 2.29
CA LYS A 85 -16.69 4.05 2.05
C LYS A 85 -16.70 3.72 0.56
N THR A 86 -17.89 3.81 -0.03
CA THR A 86 -18.22 3.20 -1.32
C THR A 86 -18.05 4.18 -2.49
N LYS A 87 -17.88 3.62 -3.69
CA LYS A 87 -17.91 4.37 -4.96
C LYS A 87 -19.15 5.26 -5.09
N LYS A 88 -20.32 4.77 -4.68
CA LYS A 88 -21.58 5.51 -4.77
C LYS A 88 -21.56 6.76 -3.89
N GLU A 89 -21.07 6.62 -2.66
CA GLU A 89 -20.99 7.74 -1.71
C GLU A 89 -19.99 8.81 -2.18
N VAL A 90 -18.81 8.41 -2.64
CA VAL A 90 -17.77 9.37 -3.07
C VAL A 90 -18.13 10.14 -4.34
N ASN A 91 -18.96 9.55 -5.21
CA ASN A 91 -19.41 10.20 -6.46
C ASN A 91 -20.73 10.97 -6.31
N ASP A 92 -21.39 10.90 -5.15
CA ASP A 92 -22.60 11.66 -4.87
C ASP A 92 -22.23 13.01 -4.22
N SER A 93 -22.34 14.08 -5.00
CA SER A 93 -22.00 15.44 -4.55
C SER A 93 -22.80 15.90 -3.34
N ARG A 94 -24.06 15.47 -3.20
CA ARG A 94 -24.89 15.84 -2.04
C ARG A 94 -24.39 15.13 -0.79
N VAL A 95 -24.01 13.86 -0.90
CA VAL A 95 -23.42 13.09 0.20
C VAL A 95 -22.09 13.69 0.64
N VAL A 96 -21.21 14.01 -0.32
CA VAL A 96 -19.92 14.64 -0.07
C VAL A 96 -20.09 15.99 0.63
N THR A 97 -20.91 16.89 0.10
CA THR A 97 -21.16 18.21 0.71
C THR A 97 -21.76 18.08 2.11
N THR A 98 -22.74 17.20 2.29
CA THR A 98 -23.37 16.98 3.60
C THR A 98 -22.36 16.47 4.62
N ARG A 99 -21.50 15.52 4.23
CA ARG A 99 -20.45 14.98 5.11
C ARG A 99 -19.40 16.04 5.44
N LYS A 100 -18.97 16.84 4.46
CA LYS A 100 -18.00 17.92 4.64
C LYS A 100 -18.50 18.97 5.63
N ASN A 101 -19.72 19.46 5.45
CA ASN A 101 -20.33 20.45 6.35
C ASN A 101 -20.47 19.90 7.77
N LEU A 102 -20.75 18.60 7.91
CA LEU A 102 -20.80 17.95 9.20
C LEU A 102 -19.43 17.90 9.88
N LEU A 103 -18.39 17.49 9.15
CA LEU A 103 -17.02 17.48 9.68
C LEU A 103 -16.55 18.89 10.05
N GLU A 104 -16.87 19.88 9.24
CA GLU A 104 -16.53 21.28 9.52
C GLU A 104 -17.14 21.79 10.83
N LYS A 105 -18.38 21.38 11.13
CA LYS A 105 -19.09 21.81 12.34
C LYS A 105 -18.55 21.12 13.59
N GLU A 106 -18.17 19.85 13.48
CA GLU A 106 -17.89 19.00 14.65
C GLU A 106 -16.39 18.88 14.98
N LEU A 107 -15.48 19.19 14.04
CA LEU A 107 -14.03 19.07 14.26
C LEU A 107 -13.39 20.42 14.64
N GLY A 108 -12.54 20.39 15.66
CA GLY A 108 -11.60 21.48 15.93
C GLY A 108 -10.40 21.46 14.97
N LYS A 109 -9.64 22.57 14.93
CA LYS A 109 -8.43 22.67 14.09
C LYS A 109 -7.40 21.58 14.41
N GLU A 110 -7.20 21.29 15.69
CA GLU A 110 -6.26 20.26 16.17
C GLU A 110 -6.71 18.85 15.78
N ASP A 111 -8.02 18.57 15.84
CA ASP A 111 -8.58 17.30 15.39
C ASP A 111 -8.41 17.13 13.88
N MET A 112 -8.71 18.18 13.10
CA MET A 112 -8.49 18.17 11.65
C MET A 112 -7.03 17.90 11.31
N ALA A 113 -6.08 18.55 12.00
CA ALA A 113 -4.66 18.36 11.79
C ALA A 113 -4.23 16.91 12.12
N THR A 114 -4.71 16.36 13.23
CA THR A 114 -4.45 14.97 13.62
C THR A 114 -4.97 13.98 12.58
N LEU A 115 -6.21 14.16 12.12
CA LEU A 115 -6.83 13.31 11.10
C LEU A 115 -6.12 13.45 9.74
N LEU A 116 -5.68 14.66 9.40
CA LEU A 116 -4.95 14.93 8.17
C LEU A 116 -3.62 14.17 8.15
N ILE A 117 -2.86 14.20 9.24
CA ILE A 117 -1.63 13.40 9.37
C ILE A 117 -1.94 11.92 9.19
N LEU A 118 -2.99 11.40 9.84
CA LEU A 118 -3.37 10.00 9.70
C LEU A 118 -3.70 9.62 8.25
N CYS A 119 -4.31 10.52 7.48
CA CYS A 119 -4.61 10.29 6.06
C CYS A 119 -3.35 10.38 5.18
N LEU A 120 -2.45 11.32 5.45
CA LEU A 120 -1.23 11.53 4.66
C LEU A 120 -0.12 10.51 4.97
N THR A 121 -0.10 9.95 6.18
CA THR A 121 0.91 8.99 6.65
C THR A 121 0.44 7.54 6.59
N TRP A 122 -0.71 7.27 5.99
CA TRP A 122 -1.29 5.92 5.95
C TRP A 122 -0.44 4.90 5.19
N GLU A 123 0.46 5.35 4.30
CA GLU A 123 1.26 4.47 3.46
C GLU A 123 2.40 3.78 4.23
N LYS A 124 2.10 2.62 4.82
CA LYS A 124 3.08 1.70 5.46
C LYS A 124 3.63 0.64 4.50
N LEU A 125 3.42 0.79 3.19
CA LEU A 125 3.73 -0.22 2.20
C LEU A 125 5.22 -0.63 2.21
N ALA A 126 6.12 0.35 2.36
CA ALA A 126 7.56 0.09 2.45
C ALA A 126 7.92 -0.76 3.69
N ASP A 127 7.30 -0.44 4.84
CA ASP A 127 7.52 -1.18 6.08
C ASP A 127 6.98 -2.60 5.99
N PHE A 128 5.80 -2.78 5.36
CA PHE A 128 5.21 -4.09 5.12
C PHE A 128 6.11 -4.96 4.23
N MET A 129 6.59 -4.42 3.11
CA MET A 129 7.48 -5.14 2.20
C MET A 129 8.79 -5.53 2.90
N LYS A 130 9.38 -4.63 3.69
CA LYS A 130 10.63 -4.90 4.42
C LYS A 130 10.43 -5.96 5.50
N HIS A 131 9.32 -5.92 6.23
CA HIS A 131 9.01 -6.89 7.26
C HIS A 131 8.77 -8.29 6.69
N THR A 132 8.01 -8.37 5.60
CA THR A 132 7.69 -9.63 4.88
C THR A 132 8.82 -10.12 3.97
N LYS A 133 9.86 -9.30 3.75
CA LYS A 133 11.00 -9.56 2.85
C LYS A 133 10.63 -9.61 1.37
N ILE A 134 9.47 -9.08 0.98
CA ILE A 134 9.07 -8.95 -0.43
C ILE A 134 10.07 -8.09 -1.19
N ASP A 135 10.62 -7.05 -0.55
CA ASP A 135 11.66 -6.20 -1.12
C ASP A 135 12.88 -7.01 -1.57
N LYS A 136 13.34 -7.94 -0.73
CA LYS A 136 14.47 -8.83 -1.04
C LYS A 136 14.16 -9.80 -2.17
N GLU A 137 12.95 -10.37 -2.21
CA GLU A 137 12.57 -11.30 -3.27
C GLU A 137 12.39 -10.58 -4.61
N LEU A 138 11.89 -9.34 -4.61
CA LEU A 138 11.84 -8.50 -5.80
C LEU A 138 13.24 -8.18 -6.33
N GLU A 139 14.22 -7.90 -5.46
CA GLU A 139 15.61 -7.69 -5.88
C GLU A 139 16.23 -8.98 -6.42
N ARG A 140 16.05 -10.11 -5.75
CA ARG A 140 16.49 -11.43 -6.24
C ARG A 140 15.89 -11.75 -7.62
N MET A 141 14.61 -11.46 -7.82
CA MET A 141 13.93 -11.64 -9.10
C MET A 141 14.52 -10.73 -10.20
N LYS A 142 14.89 -9.49 -9.87
CA LYS A 142 15.58 -8.59 -10.81
C LYS A 142 16.97 -9.12 -11.16
N GLU A 143 17.73 -9.63 -10.20
CA GLU A 143 19.04 -10.24 -10.45
C GLU A 143 18.94 -11.45 -11.38
N VAL A 144 17.99 -12.35 -11.12
CA VAL A 144 17.73 -13.52 -11.97
C VAL A 144 17.35 -13.09 -13.40
N ASN A 145 16.49 -12.08 -13.54
CA ASN A 145 16.13 -11.54 -14.85
C ASN A 145 17.31 -10.90 -15.60
N ARG A 146 18.31 -10.35 -14.90
CA ARG A 146 19.50 -9.77 -15.53
C ARG A 146 20.42 -10.82 -16.15
N CYS A 147 20.56 -12.00 -15.54
CA CYS A 147 21.41 -13.05 -16.10
C CYS A 147 20.72 -13.93 -17.17
N LYS A 148 19.40 -13.76 -17.36
CA LYS A 148 18.64 -14.34 -18.47
C LYS A 148 18.99 -13.68 -19.81
N LYS A 149 19.39 -14.47 -20.80
CA LYS A 149 19.69 -13.98 -22.16
C LYS A 149 18.38 -13.83 -22.94
N ASN A 150 17.79 -12.63 -22.92
CA ASN A 150 16.54 -12.31 -23.63
C ASN A 150 16.74 -12.10 -25.15
N LYS A 151 17.24 -13.11 -25.88
CA LYS A 151 17.50 -12.92 -27.33
C LYS A 151 16.22 -12.71 -28.15
N ASN A 152 15.05 -13.20 -27.71
CA ASN A 152 13.81 -13.21 -28.51
C ASN A 152 12.55 -12.76 -27.75
N THR A 153 12.66 -12.19 -26.55
CA THR A 153 11.50 -11.76 -25.76
C THR A 153 11.45 -10.25 -25.70
N TYR A 154 10.36 -9.66 -26.21
CA TYR A 154 10.09 -8.23 -26.15
C TYR A 154 8.69 -8.02 -25.57
N GLN A 155 8.56 -7.17 -24.56
CA GLN A 155 7.28 -6.86 -23.91
C GLN A 155 6.78 -5.49 -24.35
N PHE A 156 5.47 -5.39 -24.61
CA PHE A 156 4.77 -4.14 -24.93
C PHE A 156 3.65 -3.92 -23.92
N GLY A 157 3.32 -2.66 -23.61
CA GLY A 157 2.28 -2.31 -22.65
C GLY A 157 2.80 -2.17 -21.21
N GLY A 158 1.88 -2.06 -20.24
CA GLY A 158 2.23 -1.90 -18.82
C GLY A 158 2.79 -0.53 -18.44
N VAL A 159 2.52 0.52 -19.22
CA VAL A 159 3.09 1.87 -19.01
C VAL A 159 2.23 2.73 -18.10
N SER A 160 0.92 2.77 -18.33
CA SER A 160 -0.03 3.56 -17.53
C SER A 160 -0.60 2.72 -16.38
N VAL A 161 -1.28 3.36 -15.42
CA VAL A 161 -2.00 2.65 -14.35
C VAL A 161 -2.97 1.58 -14.87
N TYR A 162 -3.54 1.81 -16.06
CA TYR A 162 -4.42 0.84 -16.71
C TYR A 162 -3.67 -0.45 -16.99
N GLY A 163 -2.45 -0.40 -17.54
CA GLY A 163 -1.68 -1.60 -17.85
C GLY A 163 -0.88 -2.15 -16.65
N SER A 164 -0.27 -1.27 -15.86
CA SER A 164 0.68 -1.68 -14.81
C SER A 164 0.05 -2.13 -13.51
N ILE A 165 -1.22 -1.77 -13.27
CA ILE A 165 -1.93 -2.12 -12.04
C ILE A 165 -3.28 -2.76 -12.36
N ILE A 166 -4.13 -2.08 -13.12
CA ILE A 166 -5.53 -2.50 -13.29
C ILE A 166 -5.63 -3.77 -14.15
N ASP A 167 -5.07 -3.75 -15.35
CA ASP A 167 -5.05 -4.86 -16.29
C ASP A 167 -4.34 -6.06 -15.68
N GLN A 168 -3.16 -5.84 -15.08
CA GLN A 168 -2.42 -6.89 -14.38
C GLN A 168 -3.24 -7.57 -13.27
N ALA A 169 -3.97 -6.80 -12.46
CA ALA A 169 -4.82 -7.35 -11.40
C ALA A 169 -6.03 -8.10 -11.96
N CYS A 170 -6.70 -7.53 -12.97
CA CYS A 170 -7.84 -8.15 -13.63
C CYS A 170 -7.45 -9.47 -14.32
N GLU A 171 -6.35 -9.48 -15.08
CA GLU A 171 -5.84 -10.66 -15.79
C GLU A 171 -5.45 -11.77 -14.81
N ARG A 172 -4.70 -11.42 -13.76
CA ARG A 172 -4.17 -12.41 -12.81
C ARG A 172 -5.24 -12.99 -11.89
N TYR A 173 -6.12 -12.15 -11.35
CA TYR A 173 -7.04 -12.54 -10.29
C TYR A 173 -8.49 -12.72 -10.76
N GLY A 174 -8.79 -12.42 -12.03
CA GLY A 174 -10.16 -12.47 -12.56
C GLY A 174 -11.09 -11.42 -11.96
N TRP A 175 -10.53 -10.36 -11.36
CA TRP A 175 -11.29 -9.32 -10.72
C TRP A 175 -11.88 -8.33 -11.72
N THR A 176 -12.99 -7.70 -11.34
CA THR A 176 -13.59 -6.65 -12.15
C THR A 176 -12.81 -5.36 -12.00
N PHE A 177 -12.85 -4.51 -13.04
CA PHE A 177 -12.34 -3.14 -12.96
C PHE A 177 -12.87 -2.40 -11.73
N ASP A 178 -14.18 -2.54 -11.45
CA ASP A 178 -14.81 -1.85 -10.34
C ASP A 178 -14.25 -2.30 -8.98
N TYR A 179 -14.03 -3.60 -8.81
CA TYR A 179 -13.43 -4.14 -7.58
C TYR A 179 -12.01 -3.61 -7.38
N VAL A 180 -11.16 -3.69 -8.41
CA VAL A 180 -9.76 -3.24 -8.38
C VAL A 180 -9.66 -1.75 -8.06
N VAL A 181 -10.57 -0.94 -8.60
CA VAL A 181 -10.51 0.52 -8.44
C VAL A 181 -11.17 0.98 -7.14
N TRP A 182 -12.30 0.39 -6.74
CA TRP A 182 -13.16 0.99 -5.72
C TRP A 182 -13.40 0.14 -4.47
N GLU A 183 -13.18 -1.17 -4.51
CA GLU A 183 -13.58 -2.06 -3.41
C GLU A 183 -12.38 -2.54 -2.58
N ILE A 184 -11.26 -2.89 -3.23
CA ILE A 184 -10.03 -3.28 -2.52
C ILE A 184 -9.18 -2.05 -2.15
N SER A 185 -8.56 -2.07 -0.96
CA SER A 185 -7.58 -1.03 -0.63
C SER A 185 -6.35 -1.09 -1.53
N TYR A 186 -5.78 0.08 -1.79
CA TYR A 186 -4.58 0.21 -2.59
C TYR A 186 -3.40 -0.52 -1.98
N THR A 187 -3.30 -0.54 -0.64
CA THR A 187 -2.26 -1.29 0.06
C THR A 187 -2.36 -2.79 -0.22
N ASN A 188 -3.55 -3.38 -0.10
CA ASN A 188 -3.74 -4.81 -0.40
C ASN A 188 -3.51 -5.11 -1.89
N LEU A 189 -4.00 -4.26 -2.78
CA LEU A 189 -3.75 -4.39 -4.22
C LEU A 189 -2.24 -4.38 -4.53
N GLN A 190 -1.48 -3.44 -3.96
CA GLN A 190 -0.03 -3.36 -4.16
C GLN A 190 0.70 -4.56 -3.57
N MET A 191 0.36 -4.97 -2.35
CA MET A 191 0.97 -6.14 -1.70
C MET A 191 0.74 -7.40 -2.54
N MET A 192 -0.48 -7.64 -3.02
CA MET A 192 -0.80 -8.81 -3.85
C MET A 192 -0.11 -8.78 -5.21
N LEU A 193 0.01 -7.63 -5.87
CA LEU A 193 0.70 -7.55 -7.16
C LEU A 193 2.22 -7.76 -7.00
N ARG A 194 2.80 -7.19 -5.93
CA ARG A 194 4.24 -7.25 -5.66
C ARG A 194 4.69 -8.64 -5.18
N ASP A 195 3.88 -9.30 -4.36
CA ASP A 195 4.14 -10.64 -3.83
C ASP A 195 3.52 -11.77 -4.67
N SER A 196 3.12 -11.44 -5.89
CA SER A 196 2.52 -12.43 -6.79
C SER A 196 3.55 -13.51 -7.15
N VAL A 197 3.15 -14.78 -7.01
CA VAL A 197 4.01 -15.91 -7.42
C VAL A 197 4.29 -15.82 -8.91
N LYS A 198 5.59 -15.84 -9.26
CA LYS A 198 6.12 -15.79 -10.61
C LYS A 198 7.15 -16.88 -10.81
N SER A 199 7.06 -17.58 -11.92
CA SER A 199 8.04 -18.61 -12.31
C SER A 199 8.87 -18.09 -13.47
N ILE A 200 10.19 -18.11 -13.32
CA ILE A 200 11.13 -17.77 -14.39
C ILE A 200 11.83 -19.06 -14.81
N TYR A 201 11.61 -19.46 -16.05
CA TYR A 201 12.40 -20.54 -16.65
C TYR A 201 13.81 -20.04 -16.93
N LEU A 202 14.80 -20.77 -16.41
CA LEU A 202 16.23 -20.59 -16.62
C LEU A 202 16.82 -21.86 -17.24
N THR A 203 17.75 -21.68 -18.16
CA THR A 203 18.62 -22.78 -18.61
C THR A 203 19.69 -23.09 -17.55
N ASP A 204 20.30 -24.28 -17.59
CA ASP A 204 21.35 -24.67 -16.64
C ASP A 204 22.53 -23.68 -16.60
N GLU A 205 22.88 -23.10 -17.76
CA GLU A 205 23.92 -22.05 -17.84
C GLU A 205 23.47 -20.72 -17.23
N GLU A 206 22.18 -20.37 -17.31
CA GLU A 206 21.64 -19.17 -16.67
C GLU A 206 21.51 -19.35 -15.16
N ALA A 207 21.03 -20.50 -14.71
CA ALA A 207 20.91 -20.81 -13.30
C ALA A 207 22.28 -20.85 -12.59
N LYS A 208 23.30 -21.45 -13.24
CA LYS A 208 24.70 -21.39 -12.76
C LYS A 208 25.23 -19.96 -12.69
N ARG A 209 24.92 -19.11 -13.68
CA ARG A 209 25.35 -17.69 -13.69
C ARG A 209 24.65 -16.86 -12.61
N CYS A 210 23.39 -17.15 -12.32
CA CYS A 210 22.62 -16.46 -11.29
C CYS A 210 22.80 -17.07 -9.88
N HIS A 211 23.64 -18.10 -9.71
CA HIS A 211 23.81 -18.85 -8.46
C HIS A 211 22.48 -19.33 -7.86
N VAL A 212 21.51 -19.65 -8.71
CA VAL A 212 20.21 -20.17 -8.28
C VAL A 212 20.37 -21.70 -8.11
N PRO A 213 20.00 -22.27 -6.95
CA PRO A 213 19.99 -23.72 -6.79
C PRO A 213 19.05 -24.34 -7.82
N ILE A 214 19.56 -25.26 -8.64
CA ILE A 214 18.79 -25.92 -9.71
C ILE A 214 17.89 -27.03 -9.15
N ASP A 215 18.08 -27.42 -7.88
CA ASP A 215 17.23 -28.41 -7.25
C ASP A 215 15.94 -27.77 -6.74
N GLY A 216 14.83 -28.12 -7.39
CA GLY A 216 13.46 -27.70 -7.04
C GLY A 216 12.98 -28.21 -5.68
N LYS A 217 13.63 -27.83 -4.59
CA LYS A 217 13.09 -27.91 -3.24
C LYS A 217 12.74 -26.50 -2.77
N SER A 218 11.45 -26.20 -2.83
CA SER A 218 10.86 -25.11 -2.04
C SER A 218 11.20 -25.38 -0.58
N ILE A 219 12.04 -24.54 0.03
CA ILE A 219 12.31 -24.59 1.47
C ILE A 219 11.08 -24.00 2.17
N ASP A 220 10.36 -24.83 2.89
CA ASP A 220 9.25 -24.42 3.75
C ASP A 220 9.84 -23.83 5.05
N GLY A 221 9.71 -22.52 5.23
CA GLY A 221 10.22 -21.80 6.40
C GLY A 221 9.49 -22.10 7.72
N ASN A 222 8.48 -22.98 7.71
CA ASN A 222 7.75 -23.42 8.90
C ASN A 222 8.10 -24.85 9.35
N ASP A 223 9.01 -25.56 8.66
CA ASP A 223 9.41 -26.92 9.04
C ASP A 223 10.71 -26.92 9.85
N ALA A 224 10.60 -27.18 11.16
CA ALA A 224 11.72 -27.19 12.09
C ALA A 224 12.74 -28.31 11.81
N GLN A 225 12.37 -29.39 11.12
CA GLN A 225 13.28 -30.50 10.83
C GLN A 225 14.24 -30.18 9.67
N GLN A 226 13.79 -29.49 8.63
CA GLN A 226 14.68 -29.12 7.51
C GLN A 226 15.75 -28.09 7.91
N MET A 227 15.47 -27.26 8.93
CA MET A 227 16.46 -26.31 9.46
C MET A 227 17.56 -27.00 10.26
N ASP A 228 17.23 -28.07 11.00
CA ASP A 228 18.19 -28.82 11.83
C ASP A 228 19.20 -29.60 10.98
N ASP A 229 18.76 -30.11 9.82
CA ASP A 229 19.63 -30.84 8.88
C ASP A 229 20.68 -29.92 8.23
N ILE A 230 20.30 -28.68 7.88
CA ILE A 230 21.22 -27.68 7.31
C ILE A 230 22.29 -27.23 8.32
N ILE A 231 21.92 -27.09 9.60
CA ILE A 231 22.85 -26.73 10.68
C ILE A 231 23.89 -27.84 10.91
N ARG A 232 23.49 -29.11 10.72
CA ARG A 232 24.39 -30.26 10.86
C ARG A 232 25.34 -30.42 9.67
N GLU A 233 24.89 -30.09 8.45
CA GLU A 233 25.74 -30.14 7.25
C GLU A 233 26.75 -28.97 7.18
N GLY A 234 26.45 -27.84 7.81
CA GLY A 234 27.34 -26.66 7.86
C GLY A 234 28.53 -26.75 8.82
N ASN A 235 28.61 -27.80 9.65
CA ASN A 235 29.74 -28.02 10.58
C ASN A 235 30.67 -29.13 10.05
N TRP A 236 31.53 -28.76 9.11
CA TRP A 236 32.77 -29.49 8.85
C TRP A 236 33.95 -28.52 8.88
N SER A 237 34.65 -28.52 10.03
CA SER A 237 35.98 -27.96 10.35
C SER A 237 36.17 -26.45 10.28
#